data_AF-A0A067JLK3-F1
#
_entry.id   AF-A0A067JLK3-F1
#
_cell.length_a   1.000
_cell.length_b   1.000
_cell.length_c   1.000
_cell.angle_alpha   90.00
_cell.angle_beta   90.00
_cell.angle_gamma   90.00
#
_symmetry.space_group_name_H-M   'P 1'
#
loop_
_entity.id
_entity.type
_entity.pdbx_description
1 polymer ?
#
loop_
_entity_poly.entity_id
_entity_poly.type
_entity_poly.pdbx_seq_one_letter_code
_entity_poly.pdbx_strand_id
1 'polypeptide(L)'
;MWIGGFLIVGAAAHAAIFMVRDYDPTTRYNDLLDRVLRHRDAIISHLNWFFLCAHFVWAFSLMFLFSGRGYWQELIESIVWVHNKLTVAPATQPKALSIIQGRVVGVTHYLSGRIATT
;
A
#
# COMPACT_ATOMS: atom_id res chain seq x y z
N MET A 1 -10.30 -23.36 -9.27
CA MET A 1 -10.04 -22.68 -7.97
C MET A 1 -11.21 -22.86 -6.99
N TRP A 2 -11.75 -24.07 -6.83
CA TRP A 2 -12.96 -24.31 -5.99
C TRP A 2 -12.62 -24.95 -4.63
N ILE A 3 -11.62 -25.84 -4.61
CA ILE A 3 -11.15 -26.53 -3.40
C ILE A 3 -10.59 -25.54 -2.35
N GLY A 4 -9.79 -24.56 -2.77
CA GLY A 4 -9.25 -23.55 -1.85
C GLY A 4 -10.35 -22.71 -1.17
N GLY A 5 -11.36 -22.28 -1.94
CA GLY A 5 -12.51 -21.56 -1.40
C GLY A 5 -13.32 -22.41 -0.41
N PHE A 6 -13.53 -23.69 -0.73
CA PHE A 6 -14.20 -24.63 0.17
C PHE A 6 -13.46 -24.80 1.50
N LEU A 7 -12.13 -24.92 1.48
CA LEU A 7 -11.32 -25.04 2.70
C LEU A 7 -11.38 -23.77 3.56
N ILE A 8 -11.32 -22.58 2.95
CA ILE A 8 -11.41 -21.31 3.69
C ILE A 8 -12.77 -21.17 4.38
N VAL A 9 -13.86 -21.39 3.64
CA VAL A 9 -15.23 -21.30 4.18
C VAL A 9 -15.45 -22.36 5.27
N GLY A 10 -15.00 -23.59 5.05
CA GLY A 10 -15.08 -24.67 6.03
C GLY A 10 -14.33 -24.34 7.32
N ALA A 11 -13.10 -23.84 7.23
CA ALA A 11 -12.33 -23.43 8.40
C ALA A 11 -12.99 -22.26 9.16
N ALA A 12 -13.52 -21.27 8.43
CA ALA A 12 -14.24 -20.14 9.03
C ALA A 12 -15.51 -20.59 9.75
N ALA A 13 -16.27 -21.54 9.19
CA ALA A 13 -17.45 -22.12 9.82
C ALA A 13 -17.11 -22.86 11.13
N HIS A 14 -16.05 -23.67 11.15
CA HIS A 14 -15.60 -24.35 12.37
C HIS A 14 -15.14 -23.35 13.44
N ALA A 15 -14.38 -22.32 13.06
CA ALA A 15 -13.97 -21.26 13.96
C ALA A 15 -15.16 -20.49 14.54
N ALA A 16 -16.17 -20.17 13.72
CA ALA A 16 -17.39 -19.49 14.16
C ALA A 16 -18.21 -20.32 15.15
N ILE A 17 -18.37 -21.63 14.89
CA ILE A 17 -19.06 -22.54 15.82
C ILE A 17 -18.33 -22.57 17.16
N PHE A 18 -17.00 -22.72 17.16
CA PHE A 18 -16.20 -22.68 18.37
C PHE A 18 -16.38 -21.35 19.13
N MET A 19 -16.35 -20.21 18.43
CA MET A 19 -16.48 -18.88 19.03
C MET A 19 -17.84 -18.62 19.67
N VAL A 20 -18.92 -19.22 19.15
CA VAL A 20 -20.29 -19.03 19.69
C VAL A 20 -20.63 -20.07 20.76
N ARG A 21 -20.17 -21.32 20.57
CA ARG A 21 -20.59 -22.44 21.42
C ARG A 21 -19.63 -22.72 22.57
N ASP A 22 -18.33 -22.64 22.32
CA ASP A 22 -17.30 -23.22 23.18
C ASP A 22 -16.27 -22.20 23.71
N TYR A 23 -16.32 -20.95 23.24
CA TYR A 23 -15.45 -19.87 23.72
C TYR A 23 -16.06 -19.16 24.92
N ASP A 24 -15.37 -19.25 26.07
CA ASP A 24 -15.69 -18.51 27.28
C ASP A 24 -14.48 -17.67 27.72
N PRO A 25 -14.58 -16.32 27.69
CA PRO A 25 -13.46 -15.45 28.03
C PRO A 25 -13.06 -15.51 29.51
N THR A 26 -13.93 -16.02 30.39
CA THR A 26 -13.64 -16.14 31.83
C THR A 26 -12.72 -17.31 32.13
N THR A 27 -12.77 -18.38 31.32
CA THR A 27 -11.96 -19.59 31.49
C THR A 27 -10.71 -19.61 30.61
N ARG A 28 -10.63 -18.75 29.60
CA ARG A 28 -9.52 -18.66 28.63
C ARG A 28 -8.72 -17.36 28.68
N TYR A 29 -8.71 -16.70 29.84
CA TYR A 29 -7.98 -15.46 30.04
C TYR A 29 -6.47 -15.59 29.78
N ASN A 30 -5.90 -14.64 29.03
CA ASN A 30 -4.48 -14.52 28.70
C ASN A 30 -3.87 -15.64 27.84
N ASP A 31 -4.69 -16.51 27.25
CA ASP A 31 -4.23 -17.41 26.20
C ASP A 31 -3.94 -16.66 24.89
N LEU A 32 -3.49 -17.38 23.85
CA LEU A 32 -3.15 -16.77 22.57
C LEU A 32 -4.37 -16.18 21.86
N LEU A 33 -5.51 -16.84 21.92
CA LEU A 33 -6.72 -16.41 21.24
C LEU A 33 -7.28 -15.13 21.89
N ASP A 34 -7.36 -15.10 23.21
CA ASP A 34 -7.78 -13.92 23.98
C ASP A 34 -6.87 -12.72 23.74
N ARG A 35 -5.55 -12.92 23.59
CA ARG A 35 -4.64 -11.83 23.20
C ARG A 35 -4.94 -11.32 21.79
N VAL A 36 -5.11 -12.21 20.81
CA VAL A 36 -5.42 -11.81 19.43
C VAL A 36 -6.74 -11.04 19.37
N LEU A 37 -7.77 -11.51 20.09
CA LEU A 37 -9.08 -10.85 20.15
C LEU A 37 -8.99 -9.46 20.79
N ARG A 38 -8.21 -9.30 21.86
CA ARG A 38 -7.98 -7.99 22.50
C ARG A 38 -7.21 -7.00 21.63
N HIS A 39 -6.40 -7.48 20.69
CA HIS A 39 -5.63 -6.63 19.77
C HIS A 39 -6.24 -6.57 18.36
N ARG A 40 -7.42 -7.15 18.12
CA ARG A 40 -8.00 -7.30 16.78
C ARG A 40 -8.13 -5.97 16.04
N ASP A 41 -8.51 -4.89 16.73
CA ASP A 41 -8.73 -3.58 16.11
C ASP A 41 -7.39 -2.95 15.69
N ALA A 42 -6.34 -3.16 16.48
CA ALA A 42 -4.99 -2.77 16.13
C ALA A 42 -4.48 -3.58 14.91
N ILE A 43 -4.67 -4.90 14.91
CA ILE A 43 -4.27 -5.77 13.78
C ILE A 43 -4.99 -5.33 12.51
N ILE A 44 -6.32 -5.20 12.54
CA ILE A 44 -7.14 -4.81 11.38
C ILE A 44 -6.74 -3.42 10.87
N SER A 45 -6.56 -2.44 11.75
CA SER A 45 -6.17 -1.08 11.34
C SER A 45 -4.78 -1.04 10.68
N HIS A 46 -3.81 -1.82 11.18
CA HIS A 46 -2.49 -1.88 10.57
C HIS A 46 -2.52 -2.58 9.21
N LEU A 47 -3.28 -3.67 9.06
CA LEU A 47 -3.46 -4.30 7.75
C LEU A 47 -4.15 -3.36 6.75
N ASN A 48 -5.15 -2.59 7.19
CA ASN A 48 -5.81 -1.62 6.34
C ASN A 48 -4.84 -0.52 5.87
N TRP A 49 -4.05 0.03 6.80
CA TRP A 49 -3.01 1.00 6.45
C TRP A 49 -1.99 0.42 5.47
N PHE A 50 -1.51 -0.79 5.72
CA PHE A 50 -0.56 -1.47 4.83
C PHE A 50 -1.16 -1.67 3.42
N PHE A 51 -2.41 -2.12 3.34
CA PHE A 51 -3.13 -2.29 2.08
C PHE A 51 -3.24 -0.98 1.30
N LEU A 52 -3.63 0.12 1.97
CA LEU A 52 -3.74 1.43 1.36
C LEU A 52 -2.38 1.96 0.88
N CYS A 53 -1.33 1.81 1.68
CA CYS A 53 0.02 2.24 1.30
C CYS A 53 0.56 1.42 0.11
N ALA A 54 0.38 0.10 0.11
CA ALA A 54 0.82 -0.76 -0.98
C ALA A 54 0.08 -0.44 -2.30
N HIS A 55 -1.24 -0.23 -2.24
CA HIS A 55 -2.03 0.19 -3.39
C HIS A 55 -1.65 1.59 -3.88
N PHE A 56 -1.37 2.51 -2.97
CA PHE A 56 -0.89 3.84 -3.33
C PHE A 56 0.44 3.76 -4.10
N VAL A 57 1.40 2.98 -3.61
CA VAL A 57 2.70 2.77 -4.30
C VAL A 57 2.49 2.12 -5.68
N TRP A 58 1.62 1.12 -5.75
CA TRP A 58 1.28 0.49 -7.02
C TRP A 58 0.64 1.46 -8.02
N ALA A 59 -0.36 2.25 -7.61
CA ALA A 59 -1.04 3.21 -8.47
C ALA A 59 -0.12 4.37 -8.87
N PHE A 60 0.71 4.86 -7.95
CA PHE A 60 1.71 5.90 -8.19
C PHE A 60 2.71 5.50 -9.29
N SER A 61 3.02 4.21 -9.41
CA SER A 61 3.90 3.70 -10.47
C SER A 61 3.37 3.98 -11.88
N LEU A 62 2.05 3.98 -12.05
CA LEU A 62 1.40 4.20 -13.35
C LEU A 62 1.67 5.60 -13.88
N MET A 63 1.84 6.58 -12.99
CA MET A 63 2.25 7.94 -13.34
C MET A 63 3.54 7.92 -14.16
N PHE A 64 4.54 7.14 -13.74
CA PHE A 64 5.83 7.06 -14.43
C PHE A 64 5.83 6.14 -15.65
N LEU A 65 4.92 5.17 -15.71
CA LEU A 65 4.84 4.21 -16.82
C LEU A 65 4.06 4.77 -18.02
N PHE A 66 2.98 5.53 -17.78
CA PHE A 66 2.14 6.08 -18.84
C PHE A 66 2.53 7.49 -19.30
N SER A 67 3.24 8.27 -18.47
CA SER A 67 3.74 9.58 -18.87
C SER A 67 5.15 9.53 -19.48
N GLY A 68 5.58 10.64 -20.09
CA GLY A 68 6.90 10.82 -20.67
C GLY A 68 7.62 12.05 -20.12
N ARG A 69 8.95 12.10 -20.28
CA ARG A 69 9.82 13.16 -19.72
C ARG A 69 9.41 14.58 -20.15
N GLY A 70 8.96 14.76 -21.40
CA GLY A 70 8.63 16.08 -21.96
C GLY A 70 7.58 16.81 -21.14
N TYR A 71 6.45 16.16 -20.86
CA TYR A 71 5.37 16.70 -20.02
C TYR A 71 5.88 17.19 -18.66
N TRP A 72 6.69 16.39 -17.98
CA TRP A 72 7.23 16.75 -16.68
C TRP A 72 8.23 17.90 -16.74
N GLN A 73 9.01 17.99 -17.83
CA GLN A 73 9.99 19.05 -18.00
C GLN A 73 9.30 20.41 -18.20
N GLU A 74 8.25 20.47 -19.02
CA GLU A 74 7.44 21.68 -19.23
C GLU A 74 6.75 22.15 -17.93
N LEU A 75 6.23 21.20 -17.14
CA LEU A 75 5.66 21.48 -15.82
C LEU A 75 6.73 22.04 -14.86
N ILE A 76 7.92 21.44 -14.81
CA ILE A 76 9.01 21.91 -13.96
C ILE A 76 9.43 23.33 -14.34
N GLU A 77 9.51 23.65 -15.64
CA GLU A 77 9.86 24.99 -16.10
C GLU A 77 8.84 26.05 -15.64
N SER A 78 7.56 25.70 -15.68
CA SER A 78 6.49 26.55 -15.16
C SER A 78 6.58 26.76 -13.64
N ILE A 79 6.91 25.70 -12.88
CA ILE A 79 7.11 25.78 -11.43
C ILE A 79 8.35 26.61 -11.09
N VAL A 80 9.45 26.42 -11.81
CA VAL A 80 10.69 27.17 -11.63
C VAL A 80 10.48 28.65 -11.89
N TRP A 81 9.65 29.01 -12.88
CA TRP A 81 9.27 30.40 -13.12
C TRP A 81 8.62 31.04 -11.87
N VAL A 82 7.70 30.34 -11.21
CA VAL A 82 7.07 30.82 -9.97
C VAL A 82 8.10 30.95 -8.84
N HIS A 83 9.00 29.99 -8.68
CA HIS A 83 10.04 30.03 -7.64
C HIS A 83 11.00 31.20 -7.83
N ASN A 84 11.35 31.53 -9.08
CA ASN A 84 12.14 32.72 -9.39
C ASN A 84 11.38 34.00 -9.03
N LYS A 85 10.09 34.07 -9.31
CA LYS A 85 9.27 35.24 -8.95
C LYS A 85 9.19 35.45 -7.44
N LEU A 86 9.14 34.36 -6.68
CA LEU A 86 9.12 34.36 -5.22
C LEU A 86 10.52 34.42 -4.60
N THR A 87 11.59 34.52 -5.39
CA THR A 87 12.99 34.54 -4.92
C THR A 87 13.41 33.32 -4.08
N VAL A 88 12.71 32.19 -4.23
CA VAL A 88 13.00 30.91 -3.55
C VAL A 88 13.50 29.85 -4.53
N ALA A 89 14.03 30.27 -5.68
CA ALA A 89 14.59 29.36 -6.67
C ALA A 89 15.82 28.63 -6.10
N PRO A 90 15.90 27.29 -6.27
CA PRO A 90 17.07 26.55 -5.82
C PRO A 90 18.28 26.88 -6.69
N ALA A 91 19.48 26.81 -6.09
CA ALA A 91 20.75 27.03 -6.82
C ALA A 91 21.01 25.98 -7.91
N THR A 92 20.51 24.75 -7.71
CA THR A 92 20.62 23.66 -8.68
C THR A 92 19.35 23.56 -9.52
N GLN A 93 19.49 23.59 -10.85
CA GLN A 93 18.35 23.53 -11.76
C GLN A 93 17.63 22.16 -11.67
N PRO A 94 16.33 22.12 -11.31
CA PRO A 94 15.58 20.88 -11.31
C PRO A 94 15.31 20.44 -12.75
N LYS A 95 15.39 19.13 -12.99
CA LYS A 95 15.13 18.51 -14.30
C LYS A 95 14.27 17.28 -14.12
N ALA A 96 13.40 17.01 -15.10
CA ALA A 96 12.66 15.76 -15.14
C ALA A 96 13.63 14.57 -15.31
N LEU A 97 13.26 13.44 -14.72
CA LEU A 97 13.98 12.17 -14.83
C LEU A 97 14.22 11.80 -16.30
N SER A 98 15.36 11.14 -16.58
CA SER A 98 15.59 10.59 -17.90
C SER A 98 14.53 9.52 -18.24
N ILE A 99 14.31 9.24 -19.53
CA ILE A 99 13.31 8.25 -19.96
C ILE A 99 13.59 6.89 -19.30
N ILE A 100 14.85 6.45 -19.29
CA ILE A 100 15.25 5.19 -18.66
C ILE A 100 15.04 5.24 -17.15
N GLN A 101 15.42 6.33 -16.48
CA GLN A 101 15.20 6.49 -15.04
C GLN A 101 13.71 6.44 -14.68
N GLY A 102 12.85 7.14 -15.43
CA GLY A 102 11.40 7.12 -15.22
C GLY A 102 10.82 5.71 -15.37
N ARG A 103 11.28 4.93 -16.35
CA ARG A 103 10.84 3.53 -16.52
C ARG A 103 11.32 2.62 -15.40
N VAL A 104 12.59 2.76 -14.98
CA VAL A 104 13.12 1.99 -13.84
C VAL A 104 12.37 2.32 -12.55
N VAL A 105 12.11 3.60 -12.28
CA VAL A 105 11.31 4.04 -11.13
C VAL A 105 9.90 3.45 -11.21
N GLY A 106 9.24 3.55 -12.36
CA GLY A 106 7.90 2.99 -12.59
C GLY A 106 7.85 1.48 -12.35
N VAL A 107 8.76 0.71 -12.93
CA VAL A 107 8.80 -0.76 -12.74
C VAL A 107 9.07 -1.13 -11.29
N THR A 108 9.99 -0.43 -10.62
CA THR A 108 10.33 -0.68 -9.21
C THR A 108 9.12 -0.51 -8.31
N HIS A 109 8.37 0.59 -8.47
CA HIS A 109 7.16 0.85 -7.68
C HIS A 109 6.03 -0.13 -8.05
N TYR A 110 5.88 -0.45 -9.33
CA TYR A 110 4.84 -1.39 -9.79
C TYR A 110 5.05 -2.78 -9.19
N LEU A 111 6.28 -3.31 -9.24
CA LEU A 111 6.60 -4.61 -8.67
C LEU A 111 6.50 -4.61 -7.15
N SER A 112 7.06 -3.59 -6.49
CA SER A 112 7.01 -3.47 -5.02
C SER A 112 5.57 -3.38 -4.53
N GLY A 113 4.77 -2.52 -5.15
CA GLY A 113 3.35 -2.36 -4.83
C GLY A 113 2.57 -3.66 -5.09
N ARG A 114 2.77 -4.30 -6.25
CA ARG A 114 2.10 -5.57 -6.57
C ARG A 114 2.43 -6.68 -5.58
N ILE A 115 3.71 -6.83 -5.22
CA ILE A 115 4.14 -7.86 -4.26
C ILE A 115 3.54 -7.57 -2.89
N ALA A 116 3.53 -6.30 -2.46
CA ALA A 116 2.96 -5.92 -1.17
C ALA A 116 1.43 -6.03 -1.11
N THR A 117 0.72 -6.05 -2.25
CA THR A 117 -0.75 -6.22 -2.29
C THR A 117 -1.21 -7.66 -2.49
N THR A 118 -0.29 -8.61 -2.76
CA THR A 118 -0.60 -10.03 -2.99
C THR A 118 -0.44 -10.83 -1.70
#